data_AF-A0A2V7ETA7-F1
#
_entry.id   AF-A0A2V7ETA7-F1
#
_cell.length_a   1.000
_cell.length_b   1.000
_cell.length_c   1.000
_cell.angle_alpha   90.00
_cell.angle_beta   90.00
_cell.angle_gamma   90.00
#
_symmetry.space_group_name_H-M   'P 1'
#
loop_
_entity.id
_entity.type
_entity.pdbx_description
1 polymer ?
#
loop_
_entity_poly.entity_id
_entity_poly.type
_entity_poly.pdbx_seq_one_letter_code
_entity_poly.pdbx_strand_id
1 'polypeptide(L)'
;MGRAGGRPDTGRPPDLLVRGTRPLAARPARGRAAPRRRGPRFPATRRDPVGEPGARVRPSAVPHPADRLAAGPTRAARRRRPGAGGAAVIDAPPSAPPRHSIPGTAEPGWTELCDVLEDVLADNGANGGPIELERLKSRVYRLGVGADGRAHSFVLKRFDPWLARRNELVLRRWLPALGLEERAPRLLATAAERHGGCVWHVYEDLGEGALDPAHPDPERVGVVVALIAELHTRAAGHALVPECRHFCGNLGAPFFAANLADAIALLERLAPPRVEPTPEQGALRGRLLTRLYRLRDDLPRRVHLLETLGGPDTLLHGDLWTTNTLVHPTPRGLMARLIDWDHAAVGPVSYDLSTFLYRFPKPERPWILEAYRRAVAPAGWHLPPTWLLNVVFETAEYARYANRIIWPAVALLEQRAAWGFEQLAEVERWFDALELALPD
;
A
#
# COMPACT_ATOMS: atom_id res chain seq x y z
N MET A 1 23.54 -54.50 -6.98
CA MET A 1 24.95 -54.98 -7.09
C MET A 1 25.29 -55.13 -8.57
N GLY A 2 26.48 -54.69 -9.00
CA GLY A 2 27.00 -54.90 -10.37
C GLY A 2 27.28 -53.59 -11.13
N ARG A 3 28.55 -53.16 -11.10
CA ARG A 3 29.12 -51.95 -11.73
C ARG A 3 29.80 -52.28 -13.07
N ALA A 4 30.04 -51.18 -13.82
CA ALA A 4 31.13 -50.94 -14.80
C ALA A 4 30.98 -51.64 -16.16
N GLY A 5 31.34 -51.06 -17.30
CA GLY A 5 32.05 -49.82 -17.63
C GLY A 5 32.56 -49.95 -19.08
N GLY A 6 32.93 -48.84 -19.73
CA GLY A 6 33.76 -48.87 -20.95
C GLY A 6 33.18 -48.15 -22.16
N ARG A 7 33.72 -46.96 -22.44
CA ARG A 7 33.95 -46.48 -23.81
C ARG A 7 35.39 -46.84 -24.20
N PRO A 8 35.70 -46.91 -25.51
CA PRO A 8 36.61 -45.90 -26.05
C PRO A 8 36.26 -45.38 -27.46
N ASP A 9 36.87 -44.23 -27.75
CA ASP A 9 36.88 -43.40 -28.96
C ASP A 9 37.30 -44.10 -30.27
N THR A 10 37.03 -43.46 -31.42
CA THR A 10 38.08 -42.88 -32.30
C THR A 10 37.54 -42.36 -33.64
N GLY A 11 38.08 -41.20 -34.09
CA GLY A 11 37.92 -40.66 -35.45
C GLY A 11 37.95 -39.12 -35.53
N ARG A 12 38.97 -38.43 -34.99
CA ARG A 12 40.16 -37.82 -35.70
C ARG A 12 39.87 -36.45 -36.42
N PRO A 13 40.90 -35.59 -36.67
CA PRO A 13 41.04 -34.23 -36.09
C PRO A 13 41.44 -33.20 -37.21
N PRO A 14 42.37 -32.21 -37.07
CA PRO A 14 42.79 -31.29 -35.98
C PRO A 14 42.84 -29.78 -36.38
N ASP A 15 42.96 -28.93 -35.35
CA ASP A 15 43.80 -27.73 -35.19
C ASP A 15 43.95 -26.63 -36.26
N LEU A 16 43.69 -25.39 -35.82
CA LEU A 16 44.62 -24.26 -36.02
C LEU A 16 44.49 -23.25 -34.87
N LEU A 17 45.47 -23.29 -33.95
CA LEU A 17 45.76 -22.25 -32.96
C LEU A 17 46.74 -21.24 -33.58
N VAL A 18 46.49 -19.92 -33.42
CA VAL A 18 47.56 -18.93 -33.26
C VAL A 18 47.13 -17.84 -32.26
N ARG A 19 48.01 -17.60 -31.28
CA ARG A 19 47.96 -16.56 -30.24
C ARG A 19 48.32 -15.16 -30.79
N GLY A 20 47.58 -14.13 -30.36
CA GLY A 20 48.07 -13.08 -29.44
C GLY A 20 48.89 -11.87 -29.93
N THR A 21 48.53 -10.70 -29.35
CA THR A 21 49.29 -9.43 -29.11
C THR A 21 49.32 -8.39 -30.24
N ARG A 22 49.22 -7.05 -30.06
CA ARG A 22 48.94 -6.09 -28.96
C ARG A 22 48.65 -4.68 -29.61
N PRO A 23 48.45 -3.56 -28.87
CA PRO A 23 47.54 -2.46 -29.25
C PRO A 23 48.20 -1.26 -29.95
N LEU A 24 47.40 -0.48 -30.67
CA LEU A 24 47.79 0.83 -31.22
C LEU A 24 47.41 1.97 -30.27
N ALA A 25 48.42 2.75 -29.91
CA ALA A 25 48.34 3.99 -29.16
C ALA A 25 47.85 5.15 -30.03
N ALA A 26 47.03 6.04 -29.47
CA ALA A 26 46.79 7.38 -30.00
C ALA A 26 46.88 8.41 -28.87
N ARG A 27 47.74 9.42 -29.07
CA ARG A 27 47.98 10.56 -28.16
C ARG A 27 46.98 11.72 -28.46
N PRO A 28 46.84 12.70 -27.55
CA PRO A 28 45.59 13.43 -27.33
C PRO A 28 45.48 14.72 -28.15
N ALA A 29 44.23 15.13 -28.44
CA ALA A 29 43.89 16.46 -28.92
C ALA A 29 43.13 17.26 -27.85
N ARG A 30 43.54 18.51 -27.69
CA ARG A 30 43.08 19.51 -26.73
C ARG A 30 41.64 19.97 -27.00
N GLY A 31 40.90 20.16 -25.91
CA GLY A 31 40.04 21.32 -25.63
C GLY A 31 38.92 21.66 -26.61
N ARG A 32 37.70 21.23 -26.29
CA ARG A 32 36.46 22.00 -26.51
C ARG A 32 35.45 21.68 -25.41
N ALA A 33 34.96 22.73 -24.76
CA ALA A 33 34.03 22.66 -23.63
C ALA A 33 32.69 22.04 -24.06
N ALA A 34 32.23 21.05 -23.30
CA ALA A 34 30.88 20.48 -23.40
C ALA A 34 29.97 21.10 -22.33
N PRO A 35 28.68 21.33 -22.62
CA PRO A 35 27.76 22.01 -21.72
C PRO A 35 27.44 21.12 -20.50
N ARG A 36 27.34 21.76 -19.33
CA ARG A 36 26.92 21.13 -18.07
C ARG A 36 25.57 20.44 -18.26
N ARG A 37 25.57 19.11 -18.35
CA ARG A 37 24.37 18.29 -18.16
C ARG A 37 23.89 18.49 -16.73
N ARG A 38 22.77 19.21 -16.56
CA ARG A 38 21.97 19.17 -15.33
C ARG A 38 21.49 17.73 -15.17
N GLY A 39 21.98 17.04 -14.15
CA GLY A 39 21.43 15.75 -13.74
C GLY A 39 19.96 15.90 -13.36
N PRO A 40 19.17 14.81 -13.39
CA PRO A 40 17.78 14.84 -12.96
C PRO A 40 17.70 15.35 -11.52
N ARG A 41 16.88 16.38 -11.31
CA ARG A 41 16.54 16.89 -9.98
C ARG A 41 15.63 15.86 -9.31
N PHE A 42 16.14 15.15 -8.32
CA PHE A 42 15.30 14.35 -7.44
C PHE A 42 14.40 15.30 -6.62
N PRO A 43 13.08 15.07 -6.58
CA PRO A 43 12.21 15.83 -5.70
C PRO A 43 12.60 15.56 -4.23
N ALA A 44 12.68 16.63 -3.45
CA ALA A 44 12.93 16.53 -2.01
C ALA A 44 11.87 15.65 -1.36
N THR A 45 12.30 14.63 -0.63
CA THR A 45 11.44 13.74 0.15
C THR A 45 10.77 14.55 1.27
N ARG A 46 9.56 15.04 1.01
CA ARG A 46 8.66 15.52 2.05
C ARG A 46 8.08 14.29 2.76
N ARG A 47 7.98 14.38 4.10
CA ARG A 47 7.36 13.37 4.98
C ARG A 47 6.08 12.82 4.35
N ASP A 48 6.10 11.55 4.00
CA ASP A 48 4.91 10.72 3.90
C ASP A 48 4.95 9.74 5.07
N PRO A 49 4.00 9.83 6.02
CA PRO A 49 3.91 8.86 7.10
C PRO A 49 3.31 7.58 6.52
N VAL A 50 4.17 6.63 6.16
CA VAL A 50 3.76 5.26 5.85
C VAL A 50 3.83 4.48 7.17
N GLY A 51 2.65 4.21 7.74
CA GLY A 51 2.45 3.37 8.92
C GLY A 51 2.89 4.03 10.23
N GLU A 52 1.95 4.72 10.89
CA GLU A 52 2.07 4.91 12.33
C GLU A 52 1.91 3.54 13.03
N PRO A 53 2.76 3.20 14.01
CA PRO A 53 2.53 2.05 14.86
C PRO A 53 1.27 2.27 15.69
N GLY A 54 0.44 1.23 15.76
CA GLY A 54 -0.82 1.20 16.50
C GLY A 54 -0.72 1.90 17.86
N ALA A 55 -1.58 2.91 18.03
CA ALA A 55 -1.75 3.59 19.30
C ALA A 55 -2.03 2.55 20.38
N ARG A 56 -1.27 2.64 21.47
CA ARG A 56 -1.51 1.87 22.69
C ARG A 56 -2.95 2.12 23.14
N VAL A 57 -3.74 1.05 23.21
CA VAL A 57 -5.05 1.07 23.84
C VAL A 57 -4.89 1.54 25.29
N ARG A 58 -5.44 2.71 25.60
CA ARG A 58 -5.88 3.07 26.95
C ARG A 58 -7.37 3.40 26.88
N PRO A 59 -8.17 3.00 27.88
CA PRO A 59 -9.61 3.03 27.78
C PRO A 59 -10.15 4.47 27.85
N SER A 60 -11.17 4.68 27.01
CA SER A 60 -12.18 5.74 26.95
C SER A 60 -12.05 6.95 27.88
N ALA A 61 -11.90 8.12 27.27
CA ALA A 61 -12.46 9.38 27.77
C ALA A 61 -13.08 10.15 26.59
N VAL A 62 -14.30 10.63 26.82
CA VAL A 62 -15.22 11.30 25.89
C VAL A 62 -14.54 12.48 25.15
N PRO A 63 -14.77 12.70 23.84
CA PRO A 63 -14.12 13.79 23.11
C PRO A 63 -14.82 15.15 23.27
N HIS A 64 -14.02 16.20 23.45
CA HIS A 64 -14.34 17.60 23.14
C HIS A 64 -13.60 17.99 21.82
N PRO A 65 -14.05 19.02 21.07
CA PRO A 65 -14.07 19.02 19.61
C PRO A 65 -12.78 19.59 19.00
N ALA A 66 -12.32 18.94 17.91
CA ALA A 66 -11.28 19.44 17.02
C ALA A 66 -11.87 20.29 15.87
N ASP A 67 -11.03 21.12 15.28
CA ASP A 67 -11.34 22.25 14.40
C ASP A 67 -12.29 21.93 13.23
N ARG A 68 -13.54 22.37 13.36
CA ARG A 68 -14.53 22.39 12.27
C ARG A 68 -14.33 23.65 11.43
N LEU A 69 -13.96 23.49 10.17
CA LEU A 69 -14.01 24.59 9.20
C LEU A 69 -15.43 24.72 8.65
N ALA A 70 -16.26 25.50 9.35
CA ALA A 70 -17.59 25.89 8.87
C ALA A 70 -17.52 27.22 8.11
N ALA A 71 -18.10 27.28 6.91
CA ALA A 71 -18.32 28.53 6.20
C ALA A 71 -19.65 29.16 6.66
N GLY A 72 -19.60 30.30 7.35
CA GLY A 72 -20.77 31.09 7.74
C GLY A 72 -20.57 32.58 7.44
N PRO A 73 -21.54 33.30 6.83
CA PRO A 73 -21.39 34.71 6.50
C PRO A 73 -21.66 35.63 7.71
N THR A 74 -20.80 36.61 7.92
CA THR A 74 -20.95 37.70 8.90
C THR A 74 -22.01 38.71 8.44
N ARG A 75 -23.14 38.82 9.17
CA ARG A 75 -24.11 39.91 9.00
C ARG A 75 -23.98 40.93 10.13
N ALA A 76 -23.42 42.08 9.79
CA ALA A 76 -23.49 43.30 10.59
C ALA A 76 -24.90 43.92 10.48
N ALA A 77 -25.54 44.15 11.62
CA ALA A 77 -26.79 44.89 11.71
C ALA A 77 -26.56 46.38 11.41
N ARG A 78 -27.15 46.89 10.33
CA ARG A 78 -27.37 48.33 10.14
C ARG A 78 -28.85 48.61 9.95
N ARG A 79 -29.33 49.57 10.73
CA ARG A 79 -30.71 50.04 10.89
C ARG A 79 -31.36 50.44 9.56
N ARG A 80 -32.65 50.11 9.44
CA ARG A 80 -33.58 50.60 8.41
C ARG A 80 -33.83 52.11 8.53
N ARG A 81 -33.93 52.79 7.38
CA ARG A 81 -34.83 53.92 7.12
C ARG A 81 -35.48 53.74 5.74
N PRO A 82 -36.74 54.17 5.53
CA PRO A 82 -37.50 53.88 4.32
C PRO A 82 -37.37 54.99 3.27
N GLY A 83 -37.41 54.62 2.00
CA GLY A 83 -37.47 55.55 0.87
C GLY A 83 -37.99 54.83 -0.37
N ALA A 84 -39.04 55.39 -0.96
CA ALA A 84 -39.82 54.88 -2.08
C ALA A 84 -39.07 54.95 -3.42
N GLY A 85 -39.51 54.16 -4.40
CA GLY A 85 -39.13 54.32 -5.82
C GLY A 85 -39.32 53.04 -6.61
N GLY A 86 -40.16 53.06 -7.64
CA GLY A 86 -40.60 51.89 -8.39
C GLY A 86 -39.67 51.44 -9.54
N ALA A 87 -40.09 50.31 -10.12
CA ALA A 87 -39.90 49.82 -11.48
C ALA A 87 -38.51 49.30 -11.92
N ALA A 88 -38.41 48.00 -12.16
CA ALA A 88 -38.45 47.39 -13.51
C ALA A 88 -38.02 45.92 -13.43
N VAL A 89 -38.94 45.01 -13.76
CA VAL A 89 -38.68 43.57 -13.90
C VAL A 89 -37.96 43.35 -15.23
N ILE A 90 -36.75 42.78 -15.16
CA ILE A 90 -36.09 42.15 -16.30
C ILE A 90 -35.96 40.67 -15.93
N ASP A 91 -36.72 39.83 -16.62
CA ASP A 91 -36.60 38.38 -16.54
C ASP A 91 -35.18 37.96 -16.98
N ALA A 92 -34.34 37.64 -16.00
CA ALA A 92 -33.12 36.89 -16.23
C ALA A 92 -33.47 35.38 -16.27
N PRO A 93 -32.89 34.59 -17.19
CA PRO A 93 -33.09 33.15 -17.21
C PRO A 93 -32.67 32.55 -15.86
N PRO A 94 -33.24 31.40 -15.45
CA PRO A 94 -32.96 30.82 -14.14
C PRO A 94 -31.45 30.63 -13.99
N SER A 95 -30.89 31.36 -13.04
CA SER A 95 -29.50 31.27 -12.64
C SER A 95 -29.16 29.80 -12.39
N ALA A 96 -28.04 29.34 -12.96
CA ALA A 96 -27.46 28.03 -12.67
C ALA A 96 -27.51 27.77 -11.16
N PRO A 97 -27.77 26.52 -10.73
CA PRO A 97 -27.84 26.19 -9.31
C PRO A 97 -26.59 26.73 -8.60
N PRO A 98 -26.73 27.27 -7.38
CA PRO A 98 -25.61 27.87 -6.67
C PRO A 98 -24.48 26.86 -6.54
N ARG A 99 -23.32 27.20 -7.08
CA ARG A 99 -22.10 26.39 -6.97
C ARG A 99 -21.85 26.08 -5.50
N HIS A 100 -21.59 24.82 -5.20
CA HIS A 100 -21.25 24.39 -3.86
C HIS A 100 -19.96 25.07 -3.42
N SER A 101 -20.02 25.86 -2.35
CA SER A 101 -18.82 26.37 -1.70
C SER A 101 -18.20 25.26 -0.86
N ILE A 102 -17.51 24.32 -1.50
CA ILE A 102 -16.75 23.28 -0.82
C ILE A 102 -15.62 23.96 -0.02
N PRO A 103 -15.46 23.68 1.29
CA PRO A 103 -14.38 24.26 2.09
C PRO A 103 -13.02 24.05 1.41
N GLY A 104 -12.33 25.14 1.08
CA GLY A 104 -11.05 25.09 0.39
C GLY A 104 -9.93 24.51 1.27
N THR A 105 -9.02 23.75 0.66
CA THR A 105 -7.74 23.39 1.27
C THR A 105 -6.59 23.98 0.46
N ALA A 106 -5.42 24.14 1.09
CA ALA A 106 -4.20 24.57 0.39
C ALA A 106 -3.50 23.42 -0.37
N GLU A 107 -4.16 22.27 -0.52
CA GLU A 107 -3.60 21.10 -1.20
C GLU A 107 -3.56 21.32 -2.73
N PRO A 108 -2.54 20.80 -3.43
CA PRO A 108 -2.48 20.88 -4.88
C PRO A 108 -3.60 20.07 -5.53
N GLY A 109 -4.08 20.53 -6.69
CA GLY A 109 -5.14 19.86 -7.45
C GLY A 109 -6.55 20.04 -6.89
N TRP A 110 -6.73 20.92 -5.88
CA TRP A 110 -8.03 21.11 -5.23
C TRP A 110 -9.09 21.71 -6.16
N THR A 111 -8.69 22.63 -7.05
CA THR A 111 -9.60 23.23 -8.03
C THR A 111 -10.18 22.16 -8.96
N GLU A 112 -9.33 21.30 -9.51
CA GLU A 112 -9.75 20.20 -10.38
C GLU A 112 -10.63 19.18 -9.63
N LEU A 113 -10.36 18.96 -8.35
CA LEU A 113 -11.20 18.15 -7.49
C LEU A 113 -12.59 18.77 -7.27
N CYS A 114 -12.68 20.06 -7.00
CA CYS A 114 -13.96 20.75 -6.85
C CYS A 114 -14.81 20.64 -8.13
N ASP A 115 -14.19 20.78 -9.31
CA ASP A 115 -14.88 20.64 -10.59
C ASP A 115 -15.54 19.26 -10.74
N VAL A 116 -14.83 18.16 -10.45
CA VAL A 116 -15.42 16.81 -10.54
C VAL A 116 -16.40 16.50 -9.41
N LEU A 117 -16.26 17.15 -8.25
CA LEU A 117 -17.18 16.96 -7.14
C LEU A 117 -18.56 17.57 -7.44
N GLU A 118 -18.64 18.66 -8.21
CA GLU A 118 -19.93 19.20 -8.66
C GLU A 118 -20.77 18.12 -9.37
N ASP A 119 -20.14 17.37 -10.30
CA ASP A 119 -20.80 16.28 -11.02
C ASP A 119 -21.14 15.10 -10.09
N VAL A 120 -20.21 14.67 -9.24
CA VAL A 120 -20.45 13.56 -8.29
C VAL A 120 -21.61 13.87 -7.34
N LEU A 121 -21.70 15.10 -6.84
CA LEU A 121 -22.79 15.51 -5.95
C LEU A 121 -24.14 15.54 -6.68
N ALA A 122 -24.15 16.03 -7.92
CA ALA A 122 -25.35 16.04 -8.75
C ALA A 122 -25.86 14.61 -9.04
N ASP A 123 -24.96 13.71 -9.45
CA ASP A 123 -25.28 12.32 -9.78
C ASP A 123 -25.80 11.51 -8.58
N ASN A 124 -25.36 11.86 -7.37
CA ASN A 124 -25.77 11.20 -6.13
C ASN A 124 -26.95 11.88 -5.43
N GLY A 125 -27.56 12.90 -6.05
CA GLY A 125 -28.70 13.62 -5.47
C GLY A 125 -28.35 14.42 -4.20
N ALA A 126 -27.07 14.72 -3.98
CA ALA A 126 -26.54 15.42 -2.82
C ALA A 126 -26.52 16.95 -3.03
N ASN A 127 -27.53 17.49 -3.73
CA ASN A 127 -27.58 18.89 -4.10
C ASN A 127 -28.19 19.75 -2.97
N GLY A 128 -27.41 20.70 -2.46
CA GLY A 128 -27.93 21.86 -1.71
C GLY A 128 -27.87 21.76 -0.19
N GLY A 129 -27.33 20.66 0.37
CA GLY A 129 -27.08 20.53 1.80
C GLY A 129 -25.79 21.23 2.27
N PRO A 130 -25.63 21.49 3.58
CA PRO A 130 -24.34 21.92 4.12
C PRO A 130 -23.27 20.87 3.82
N ILE A 131 -22.07 21.36 3.53
CA ILE A 131 -20.89 20.54 3.23
C ILE A 131 -19.95 20.60 4.43
N GLU A 132 -19.60 19.44 4.95
CA GLU A 132 -18.60 19.29 6.00
C GLU A 132 -17.38 18.55 5.43
N LEU A 133 -16.19 19.05 5.71
CA LEU A 133 -14.94 18.44 5.31
C LEU A 133 -14.13 18.08 6.55
N GLU A 134 -13.97 16.78 6.79
CA GLU A 134 -13.17 16.23 7.88
C GLU A 134 -11.86 15.70 7.31
N ARG A 135 -10.73 16.05 7.92
CA ARG A 135 -9.43 15.46 7.56
C ARG A 135 -9.23 14.17 8.36
N LEU A 136 -9.23 13.03 7.68
CA LEU A 136 -9.00 11.72 8.31
C LEU A 136 -7.52 11.45 8.57
N LYS A 137 -6.69 11.67 7.55
CA LYS A 137 -5.22 11.54 7.64
C LYS A 137 -4.53 12.48 6.66
N SER A 138 -3.20 12.38 6.55
CA SER A 138 -2.47 13.10 5.50
C SER A 138 -3.04 12.74 4.13
N ARG A 139 -3.42 13.74 3.34
CA ARG A 139 -3.95 13.58 1.97
C ARG A 139 -5.26 12.79 1.85
N VAL A 140 -5.98 12.58 2.95
CA VAL A 140 -7.27 11.87 2.96
C VAL A 140 -8.30 12.67 3.74
N TYR A 141 -9.45 12.90 3.12
CA TYR A 141 -10.55 13.69 3.66
C TYR A 141 -11.86 12.93 3.51
N ARG A 142 -12.76 13.12 4.46
CA ARG A 142 -14.16 12.71 4.39
C ARG A 142 -15.00 13.94 4.09
N LEU A 143 -15.79 13.88 3.04
CA LEU A 143 -16.73 14.92 2.63
C LEU A 143 -18.14 14.46 2.97
N GLY A 144 -18.77 15.10 3.95
CA GLY A 144 -20.17 14.91 4.29
C GLY A 144 -21.05 15.96 3.61
N VAL A 145 -22.16 15.53 3.02
CA VAL A 145 -23.13 16.43 2.37
C VAL A 145 -24.55 16.03 2.76
N GLY A 146 -25.33 16.97 3.30
CA GLY A 146 -26.76 16.77 3.53
C GLY A 146 -27.34 17.57 4.69
N ALA A 147 -28.67 17.74 4.63
CA ALA A 147 -29.52 18.16 5.74
C ALA A 147 -30.71 17.18 5.82
N ASP A 148 -31.35 17.09 6.98
CA ASP A 148 -32.65 16.41 7.16
C ASP A 148 -32.69 14.91 6.76
N GLY A 149 -31.73 14.12 7.27
CA GLY A 149 -31.82 12.65 7.26
C GLY A 149 -31.38 11.94 5.97
N ARG A 150 -30.92 12.67 4.95
CA ARG A 150 -30.21 12.12 3.77
C ARG A 150 -28.79 12.65 3.72
N ALA A 151 -27.91 12.06 4.54
CA ALA A 151 -26.49 12.38 4.52
C ALA A 151 -25.77 11.47 3.50
N HIS A 152 -25.06 12.09 2.57
CA HIS A 152 -24.11 11.44 1.68
C HIS A 152 -22.70 11.65 2.23
N SER A 153 -21.85 10.62 2.16
CA SER A 153 -20.45 10.72 2.58
C SER A 153 -19.54 10.17 1.49
N PHE A 154 -18.42 10.83 1.27
CA PHE A 154 -17.42 10.48 0.26
C PHE A 154 -16.02 10.54 0.85
N VAL A 155 -15.11 9.69 0.36
CA VAL A 155 -13.69 9.73 0.74
C VAL A 155 -12.88 10.31 -0.40
N LEU A 156 -12.15 11.39 -0.12
CA LEU A 156 -11.27 12.08 -1.05
C LEU A 156 -9.83 11.70 -0.70
N LYS A 157 -9.09 11.12 -1.65
CA LYS A 157 -7.70 10.70 -1.42
C LYS A 157 -6.77 11.22 -2.52
N ARG A 158 -5.69 11.89 -2.11
CA ARG A 158 -4.68 12.44 -3.03
C ARG A 158 -3.48 11.50 -3.12
N PHE A 159 -3.05 11.25 -4.35
CA PHE A 159 -2.02 10.29 -4.70
C PHE A 159 -0.91 10.91 -5.56
N ASP A 160 0.26 10.27 -5.57
CA ASP A 160 1.14 10.42 -6.72
C ASP A 160 0.49 9.80 -7.97
N PRO A 161 0.79 10.30 -9.18
CA PRO A 161 0.11 9.83 -10.41
C PRO A 161 0.26 8.34 -10.69
N TRP A 162 1.37 7.73 -10.30
CA TRP A 162 1.62 6.32 -10.55
C TRP A 162 0.82 5.43 -9.58
N LEU A 163 0.76 5.78 -8.30
CA LEU A 163 -0.09 5.09 -7.32
C LEU A 163 -1.58 5.26 -7.61
N ALA A 164 -2.00 6.45 -8.07
CA ALA A 164 -3.35 6.67 -8.57
C ALA A 164 -3.68 5.70 -9.71
N ARG A 165 -2.79 5.60 -10.71
CA ARG A 165 -3.01 4.70 -11.85
C ARG A 165 -3.12 3.23 -11.44
N ARG A 166 -2.32 2.77 -10.48
CA ARG A 166 -2.42 1.39 -9.95
C ARG A 166 -3.78 1.16 -9.29
N ASN A 167 -4.20 2.07 -8.41
CA ASN A 167 -5.49 2.00 -7.73
C ASN A 167 -6.67 2.01 -8.73
N GLU A 168 -6.61 2.83 -9.78
CA GLU A 168 -7.61 2.79 -10.85
C GLU A 168 -7.68 1.42 -11.53
N LEU A 169 -6.54 0.82 -11.86
CA LEU A 169 -6.49 -0.49 -12.52
C LEU A 169 -7.07 -1.59 -11.62
N VAL A 170 -6.78 -1.57 -10.32
CA VAL A 170 -7.39 -2.50 -9.35
C VAL A 170 -8.92 -2.42 -9.45
N LEU A 171 -9.48 -1.21 -9.33
CA LEU A 171 -10.92 -1.02 -9.15
C LEU A 171 -11.72 -1.07 -10.45
N ARG A 172 -11.17 -0.56 -11.55
CA ARG A 172 -11.87 -0.46 -12.84
C ARG A 172 -11.56 -1.60 -13.79
N ARG A 173 -10.54 -2.41 -13.51
CA ARG A 173 -10.11 -3.48 -14.43
C ARG A 173 -9.91 -4.83 -13.75
N TRP A 174 -9.05 -4.92 -12.74
CA TRP A 174 -8.65 -6.21 -12.20
C TRP A 174 -9.74 -6.85 -11.35
N LEU A 175 -10.30 -6.14 -10.36
CA LEU A 175 -11.41 -6.67 -9.56
C LEU A 175 -12.65 -6.99 -10.41
N PRO A 176 -13.10 -6.13 -11.35
CA PRO A 176 -14.18 -6.49 -12.27
C PRO A 176 -13.89 -7.72 -13.13
N ALA A 177 -12.67 -7.86 -13.66
CA ALA A 177 -12.31 -9.05 -14.45
C ALA A 177 -12.34 -10.35 -13.61
N LEU A 178 -12.15 -10.22 -12.29
CA LEU A 178 -12.28 -11.32 -11.33
C LEU A 178 -13.72 -11.49 -10.79
N GLY A 179 -14.68 -10.66 -11.21
CA GLY A 179 -16.04 -10.64 -10.67
C GLY A 179 -16.10 -10.24 -9.20
N LEU A 180 -15.25 -9.30 -8.79
CA LEU A 180 -15.08 -8.79 -7.42
C LEU A 180 -15.29 -7.26 -7.33
N GLU A 181 -15.97 -6.67 -8.32
CA GLU A 181 -16.22 -5.23 -8.41
C GLU A 181 -16.99 -4.68 -7.20
N GLU A 182 -17.90 -5.46 -6.60
CA GLU A 182 -18.67 -5.04 -5.42
C GLU A 182 -17.94 -5.29 -4.08
N ARG A 183 -16.72 -5.84 -4.13
CA ARG A 183 -15.91 -6.19 -2.95
C ARG A 183 -14.90 -5.10 -2.56
N ALA A 184 -14.98 -3.94 -3.21
CA ALA A 184 -14.16 -2.77 -2.96
C ALA A 184 -15.04 -1.49 -3.03
N PRO A 185 -14.58 -0.34 -2.51
CA PRO A 185 -15.31 0.91 -2.64
C PRO A 185 -15.33 1.35 -4.11
N ARG A 186 -16.50 1.80 -4.58
CA ARG A 186 -16.62 2.40 -5.92
C ARG A 186 -15.77 3.67 -6.04
N LEU A 187 -14.96 3.72 -7.10
CA LEU A 187 -14.25 4.92 -7.53
C LEU A 187 -15.17 5.78 -8.39
N LEU A 188 -15.76 6.82 -7.79
CA LEU A 188 -16.76 7.68 -8.39
C LEU A 188 -16.15 8.67 -9.38
N ALA A 189 -15.04 9.31 -9.02
CA ALA A 189 -14.37 10.27 -9.89
C ALA A 189 -12.85 10.32 -9.65
N THR A 190 -12.15 10.88 -10.63
CA THR A 190 -10.70 11.10 -10.61
C THR A 190 -10.41 12.50 -11.15
N ALA A 191 -9.59 13.28 -10.45
CA ALA A 191 -9.17 14.61 -10.87
C ALA A 191 -7.64 14.70 -10.88
N ALA A 192 -7.05 14.83 -12.07
CA ALA A 192 -5.63 15.07 -12.22
C ALA A 192 -5.32 16.56 -12.09
N GLU A 193 -4.34 16.92 -11.27
CA GLU A 193 -3.84 18.28 -11.18
C GLU A 193 -3.24 18.70 -12.54
N ARG A 194 -3.43 19.97 -12.94
CA ARG A 194 -3.10 20.47 -14.30
C ARG A 194 -1.67 20.21 -14.75
N HIS A 195 -0.72 20.22 -13.83
CA HIS A 195 0.69 19.97 -14.12
C HIS A 195 1.12 18.52 -13.86
N GLY A 196 0.16 17.63 -13.56
CA GLY A 196 0.40 16.20 -13.35
C GLY A 196 1.15 15.90 -12.05
N GLY A 197 1.18 16.83 -11.08
CA GLY A 197 1.90 16.64 -9.83
C GLY A 197 1.22 15.66 -8.86
N CYS A 198 -0.11 15.52 -8.97
CA CYS A 198 -0.90 14.56 -8.19
C CYS A 198 -2.24 14.26 -8.87
N VAL A 199 -2.89 13.20 -8.40
CA VAL A 199 -4.26 12.87 -8.79
C VAL A 199 -5.09 12.67 -7.53
N TRP A 200 -6.30 13.22 -7.54
CA TRP A 200 -7.30 12.98 -6.53
C TRP A 200 -8.27 11.91 -6.98
N HIS A 201 -8.61 11.00 -6.09
CA HIS A 201 -9.68 10.03 -6.26
C HIS A 201 -10.82 10.36 -5.30
N VAL A 202 -12.05 10.19 -5.79
CA VAL A 202 -13.29 10.31 -5.02
C VAL A 202 -13.92 8.93 -4.93
N TYR A 203 -14.04 8.42 -3.72
CA TYR A 203 -14.62 7.11 -3.42
C TYR A 203 -15.98 7.27 -2.77
N GLU A 204 -16.86 6.29 -2.96
CA GLU A 204 -17.96 6.11 -2.01
C GLU A 204 -17.39 5.86 -0.60
N ASP A 205 -18.02 6.45 0.41
CA ASP A 205 -17.65 6.17 1.80
C ASP A 205 -18.42 4.93 2.28
N LEU A 206 -17.68 3.91 2.69
CA LEU A 206 -18.26 2.68 3.26
C LEU A 206 -18.60 2.85 4.75
N GLY A 207 -18.19 3.96 5.38
CA GLY A 207 -18.42 4.24 6.78
C GLY A 207 -17.62 3.32 7.71
N GLU A 208 -18.14 3.16 8.92
CA GLU A 208 -17.53 2.31 9.94
C GLU A 208 -17.88 0.83 9.71
N GLY A 209 -16.94 -0.07 10.00
CA GLY A 209 -17.16 -1.50 9.76
C GLY A 209 -15.90 -2.37 9.81
N ALA A 210 -14.76 -1.77 10.13
CA ALA A 210 -13.49 -2.48 10.30
C ALA A 210 -13.64 -3.63 11.30
N LEU A 211 -12.92 -4.73 11.05
CA LEU A 211 -12.85 -5.82 12.01
C LEU A 211 -12.17 -5.35 13.30
N ASP A 212 -12.75 -5.71 14.45
CA ASP A 212 -12.07 -5.55 15.74
C ASP A 212 -11.14 -6.77 15.96
N PRO A 213 -9.81 -6.60 15.91
CA PRO A 213 -8.89 -7.70 16.18
C PRO A 213 -8.90 -8.14 17.65
N ALA A 214 -9.28 -7.27 18.59
CA ALA A 214 -9.26 -7.59 20.02
C ALA A 214 -10.41 -8.53 20.41
N HIS A 215 -11.55 -8.40 19.75
CA HIS A 215 -12.74 -9.22 19.96
C HIS A 215 -13.28 -9.70 18.60
N PRO A 216 -12.60 -10.66 17.95
CA PRO A 216 -12.96 -11.09 16.61
C PRO A 216 -14.30 -11.82 16.62
N ASP A 217 -15.31 -11.19 16.02
CA ASP A 217 -16.59 -11.85 15.74
C ASP A 217 -16.40 -12.95 14.66
N PRO A 218 -16.65 -14.24 14.99
CA PRO A 218 -16.43 -15.35 14.07
C PRO A 218 -17.17 -15.21 12.74
N GLU A 219 -18.38 -14.64 12.73
CA GLU A 219 -19.17 -14.49 11.50
C GLU A 219 -18.55 -13.44 10.58
N ARG A 220 -18.17 -12.29 11.14
CA ARG A 220 -17.56 -11.16 10.41
C ARG A 220 -16.19 -11.52 9.87
N VAL A 221 -15.35 -12.16 10.68
CA VAL A 221 -14.04 -12.62 10.23
C VAL A 221 -14.20 -13.71 9.18
N GLY A 222 -15.16 -14.62 9.34
CA GLY A 222 -15.47 -15.67 8.37
C GLY A 222 -15.76 -15.12 6.97
N VAL A 223 -16.59 -14.07 6.86
CA VAL A 223 -16.90 -13.46 5.55
C VAL A 223 -15.70 -12.72 4.92
N VAL A 224 -14.83 -12.12 5.75
CA VAL A 224 -13.58 -11.49 5.26
C VAL A 224 -12.61 -12.56 4.77
N VAL A 225 -12.43 -13.65 5.51
CA VAL A 225 -11.57 -14.78 5.11
C VAL A 225 -12.07 -15.41 3.82
N ALA A 226 -13.39 -15.56 3.66
CA ALA A 226 -13.99 -16.04 2.43
C ALA A 226 -13.68 -15.11 1.24
N LEU A 227 -13.75 -13.78 1.44
CA LEU A 227 -13.38 -12.81 0.40
C LEU A 227 -11.88 -12.87 0.05
N ILE A 228 -11.00 -13.01 1.03
CA ILE A 228 -9.55 -13.17 0.78
C ILE A 228 -9.29 -14.44 -0.04
N ALA A 229 -9.93 -15.55 0.32
CA ALA A 229 -9.86 -16.80 -0.43
C ALA A 229 -10.41 -16.66 -1.86
N GLU A 230 -11.52 -15.94 -2.04
CA GLU A 230 -12.13 -15.66 -3.35
C GLU A 230 -11.20 -14.83 -4.24
N LEU A 231 -10.59 -13.76 -3.70
CA LEU A 231 -9.57 -12.97 -4.40
C LEU A 231 -8.42 -13.86 -4.87
N HIS A 232 -7.83 -14.62 -3.95
CA HIS A 232 -6.65 -15.44 -4.23
C HIS A 232 -6.93 -16.53 -5.26
N THR A 233 -8.05 -17.25 -5.12
CA THR A 233 -8.37 -18.38 -6.00
C THR A 233 -8.79 -17.93 -7.39
N ARG A 234 -9.54 -16.82 -7.52
CA ARG A 234 -9.97 -16.30 -8.83
C ARG A 234 -8.82 -15.66 -9.62
N ALA A 235 -7.87 -15.03 -8.94
CA ALA A 235 -6.74 -14.37 -9.61
C ALA A 235 -5.62 -15.34 -9.99
N ALA A 236 -5.44 -16.42 -9.24
CA ALA A 236 -4.39 -17.39 -9.54
C ALA A 236 -4.58 -18.03 -10.93
N GLY A 237 -3.53 -17.99 -11.75
CA GLY A 237 -3.58 -18.48 -13.13
C GLY A 237 -4.37 -17.60 -14.10
N HIS A 238 -4.94 -16.48 -13.65
CA HIS A 238 -5.67 -15.57 -14.53
C HIS A 238 -4.72 -14.79 -15.46
N ALA A 239 -5.17 -14.53 -16.69
CA ALA A 239 -4.41 -13.79 -17.71
C ALA A 239 -4.06 -12.34 -17.32
N LEU A 240 -4.61 -11.81 -16.22
CA LEU A 240 -4.33 -10.45 -15.73
C LEU A 240 -3.12 -10.41 -14.79
N VAL A 241 -2.71 -11.55 -14.21
CA VAL A 241 -1.62 -11.58 -13.23
C VAL A 241 -0.31 -10.98 -13.77
N PRO A 242 0.10 -11.22 -15.03
CA PRO A 242 1.28 -10.55 -15.60
C PRO A 242 1.14 -9.02 -15.64
N GLU A 243 -0.06 -8.51 -15.93
CA GLU A 243 -0.34 -7.07 -15.94
C GLU A 243 -0.30 -6.49 -14.51
N CYS A 244 -0.94 -7.14 -13.54
CA CYS A 244 -0.86 -6.76 -12.14
C CYS A 244 0.60 -6.70 -11.69
N ARG A 245 1.40 -7.72 -12.01
CA ARG A 245 2.82 -7.77 -11.65
C ARG A 245 3.62 -6.63 -12.29
N HIS A 246 3.28 -6.23 -13.53
CA HIS A 246 3.94 -5.11 -14.20
C HIS A 246 3.70 -3.78 -13.49
N PHE A 247 2.46 -3.48 -13.09
CA PHE A 247 2.12 -2.19 -12.48
C PHE A 247 2.40 -2.13 -10.98
N CYS A 248 2.21 -3.25 -10.29
CA CYS A 248 2.26 -3.30 -8.83
C CYS A 248 3.51 -3.99 -8.26
N GLY A 249 4.25 -4.73 -9.08
CA GLY A 249 5.42 -5.48 -8.63
C GLY A 249 5.08 -6.83 -8.03
N ASN A 250 6.03 -7.39 -7.27
CA ASN A 250 5.97 -8.74 -6.74
C ASN A 250 6.29 -8.74 -5.24
N LEU A 251 5.66 -9.64 -4.47
CA LEU A 251 5.88 -9.85 -3.03
C LEU A 251 6.31 -11.29 -2.68
N GLY A 252 6.80 -12.04 -3.67
CA GLY A 252 7.30 -13.41 -3.52
C GLY A 252 8.80 -13.51 -3.26
N ALA A 253 9.41 -14.64 -3.64
CA ALA A 253 10.84 -14.91 -3.41
C ALA A 253 11.79 -13.82 -3.94
N PRO A 254 11.60 -13.24 -5.14
CA PRO A 254 12.44 -12.15 -5.62
C PRO A 254 12.40 -10.91 -4.72
N PHE A 255 11.23 -10.60 -4.15
CA PHE A 255 11.06 -9.48 -3.22
C PHE A 255 11.80 -9.72 -1.91
N PHE A 256 11.68 -10.92 -1.33
CA PHE A 256 12.41 -11.29 -0.13
C PHE A 256 13.94 -11.18 -0.35
N ALA A 257 14.45 -11.77 -1.43
CA ALA A 257 15.87 -11.79 -1.74
C ALA A 257 16.43 -10.37 -1.99
N ALA A 258 15.73 -9.56 -2.79
CA ALA A 258 16.16 -8.20 -3.10
C ALA A 258 16.17 -7.32 -1.86
N ASN A 259 15.09 -7.31 -1.07
CA ASN A 259 15.03 -6.49 0.15
C ASN A 259 16.10 -6.89 1.17
N LEU A 260 16.38 -8.20 1.30
CA LEU A 260 17.43 -8.66 2.21
C LEU A 260 18.81 -8.16 1.76
N ALA A 261 19.13 -8.28 0.47
CA ALA A 261 20.38 -7.79 -0.09
C ALA A 261 20.53 -6.27 0.09
N ASP A 262 19.49 -5.51 -0.24
CA ASP A 262 19.49 -4.05 -0.15
C ASP A 262 19.59 -3.57 1.30
N ALA A 263 18.85 -4.18 2.23
CA ALA A 263 18.91 -3.85 3.64
C ALA A 263 20.31 -4.10 4.22
N ILE A 264 20.93 -5.25 3.90
CA ILE A 264 22.31 -5.56 4.28
C ILE A 264 23.26 -4.50 3.72
N ALA A 265 23.23 -4.27 2.41
CA ALA A 265 24.13 -3.33 1.75
C ALA A 265 24.01 -1.93 2.35
N LEU A 266 22.79 -1.43 2.57
CA LEU A 266 22.57 -0.12 3.15
C LEU A 266 23.06 -0.02 4.59
N LEU A 267 22.76 -1.03 5.43
CA LEU A 267 23.26 -1.07 6.79
C LEU A 267 24.79 -1.14 6.83
N GLU A 268 25.43 -1.91 5.95
CA GLU A 268 26.89 -1.95 5.84
C GLU A 268 27.46 -0.56 5.58
N ARG A 269 26.83 0.21 4.67
CA ARG A 269 27.24 1.57 4.32
C ARG A 269 27.06 2.60 5.45
N LEU A 270 26.29 2.31 6.49
CA LEU A 270 26.18 3.16 7.68
C LEU A 270 27.40 3.10 8.61
N ALA A 271 28.45 2.34 8.28
CA ALA A 271 29.70 2.35 9.04
C ALA A 271 30.45 3.70 8.94
N PRO A 272 31.25 4.06 9.95
CA PRO A 272 32.23 5.14 9.82
C PRO A 272 33.17 4.94 8.62
N PRO A 273 33.66 6.03 7.99
CA PRO A 273 33.39 7.44 8.29
C PRO A 273 32.12 7.97 7.61
N ARG A 274 31.33 7.10 6.95
CA ARG A 274 30.19 7.54 6.15
C ARG A 274 29.10 8.11 7.02
N VAL A 275 28.83 7.50 8.16
CA VAL A 275 27.99 8.02 9.24
C VAL A 275 28.82 7.90 10.50
N GLU A 276 28.73 8.88 11.39
CA GLU A 276 29.35 8.83 12.72
C GLU A 276 28.27 8.48 13.75
N PRO A 277 27.97 7.18 13.96
CA PRO A 277 26.95 6.77 14.92
C PRO A 277 27.46 6.90 16.37
N THR A 278 26.53 7.09 17.31
CA THR A 278 26.84 6.84 18.72
C THR A 278 27.16 5.35 18.95
N PRO A 279 27.81 4.97 20.07
CA PRO A 279 28.06 3.57 20.38
C PRO A 279 26.79 2.69 20.34
N GLU A 280 25.65 3.21 20.84
CA GLU A 280 24.36 2.53 20.86
C GLU A 280 23.80 2.31 19.44
N GLN A 281 23.92 3.33 18.59
CA GLN A 281 23.51 3.26 17.18
C GLN A 281 24.39 2.28 16.39
N GLY A 282 25.69 2.25 16.68
CA GLY A 282 26.63 1.26 16.13
C GLY A 282 26.26 -0.16 16.55
N ALA A 283 25.89 -0.36 17.82
CA ALA A 283 25.44 -1.64 18.33
C ALA A 283 24.11 -2.09 17.70
N LEU A 284 23.12 -1.20 17.57
CA LEU A 284 21.85 -1.46 16.88
C LEU A 284 22.10 -1.94 15.43
N ARG A 285 22.92 -1.20 14.67
CA ARG A 285 23.32 -1.60 13.31
C ARG A 285 23.94 -3.00 13.30
N GLY A 286 24.85 -3.29 14.23
CA GLY A 286 25.52 -4.59 14.34
C GLY A 286 24.55 -5.75 14.61
N ARG A 287 23.57 -5.55 15.50
CA ARG A 287 22.53 -6.55 15.80
C ARG A 287 21.62 -6.81 14.61
N LEU A 288 21.17 -5.76 13.92
CA LEU A 288 20.39 -5.89 12.68
C LEU A 288 21.18 -6.64 11.60
N LEU A 289 22.43 -6.25 11.32
CA LEU A 289 23.28 -6.95 10.34
C LEU A 289 23.47 -8.43 10.69
N THR A 290 23.70 -8.75 11.96
CA THR A 290 23.85 -10.14 12.42
C THR A 290 22.59 -10.96 12.10
N ARG A 291 21.40 -10.41 12.30
CA ARG A 291 20.13 -11.07 11.96
C ARG A 291 19.98 -11.26 10.46
N LEU A 292 20.21 -10.19 9.68
CA LEU A 292 20.08 -10.26 8.22
C LEU A 292 21.09 -11.22 7.59
N TYR A 293 22.32 -11.33 8.12
CA TYR A 293 23.28 -12.32 7.65
C TYR A 293 22.83 -13.75 7.90
N ARG A 294 22.27 -14.05 9.08
CA ARG A 294 21.68 -15.37 9.34
C ARG A 294 20.54 -15.68 8.36
N LEU A 295 19.69 -14.69 8.06
CA LEU A 295 18.64 -14.84 7.06
C LEU A 295 19.19 -15.03 5.64
N ARG A 296 20.30 -14.37 5.30
CA ARG A 296 20.95 -14.52 4.01
C ARG A 296 21.53 -15.92 3.86
N ASP A 297 22.08 -16.49 4.92
CA ASP A 297 22.62 -17.85 4.91
C ASP A 297 21.49 -18.90 4.77
N ASP A 298 20.30 -18.64 5.35
CA ASP A 298 19.08 -19.48 5.20
C ASP A 298 18.26 -19.15 3.93
N LEU A 299 18.66 -18.15 3.15
CA LEU A 299 17.90 -17.65 2.00
C LEU A 299 17.59 -18.72 0.95
N PRO A 300 18.55 -19.58 0.51
CA PRO A 300 18.26 -20.60 -0.49
C PRO A 300 17.15 -21.56 -0.05
N ARG A 301 17.15 -21.95 1.23
CA ARG A 301 16.11 -22.82 1.80
C ARG A 301 14.76 -22.12 1.84
N ARG A 302 14.70 -20.86 2.31
CA ARG A 302 13.44 -20.10 2.39
C ARG A 302 12.84 -19.80 1.02
N VAL A 303 13.67 -19.43 0.05
CA VAL A 303 13.25 -19.24 -1.35
C VAL A 303 12.66 -20.52 -1.92
N HIS A 304 13.36 -21.65 -1.75
CA HIS A 304 12.86 -22.94 -2.22
C HIS A 304 11.52 -23.32 -1.59
N LEU A 305 11.35 -23.10 -0.28
CA LEU A 305 10.07 -23.35 0.41
C LEU A 305 8.98 -22.42 -0.12
N LEU A 306 9.26 -21.14 -0.35
CA LEU A 306 8.27 -20.19 -0.85
C LEU A 306 7.83 -20.52 -2.28
N GLU A 307 8.75 -20.92 -3.16
CA GLU A 307 8.46 -21.32 -4.54
C GLU A 307 7.71 -22.65 -4.63
N THR A 308 8.00 -23.59 -3.73
CA THR A 308 7.41 -24.93 -3.75
C THR A 308 6.08 -24.99 -2.99
N LEU A 309 5.94 -24.20 -1.92
CA LEU A 309 4.83 -24.31 -0.96
C LEU A 309 3.99 -23.02 -0.83
N GLY A 310 4.42 -21.90 -1.41
CA GLY A 310 3.70 -20.62 -1.34
C GLY A 310 2.39 -20.60 -2.14
N GLY A 311 2.11 -21.65 -2.90
CA GLY A 311 0.98 -21.73 -3.81
C GLY A 311 1.22 -20.97 -5.11
N PRO A 312 0.24 -20.95 -6.02
CA PRO A 312 0.34 -20.18 -7.24
C PRO A 312 0.38 -18.68 -6.93
N ASP A 313 1.16 -17.93 -7.72
CA ASP A 313 1.12 -16.47 -7.69
C ASP A 313 -0.30 -15.98 -7.99
N THR A 314 -0.77 -15.07 -7.15
CA THR A 314 -2.11 -14.47 -7.26
C THR A 314 -2.06 -12.96 -7.03
N LEU A 315 -3.19 -12.28 -7.26
CA LEU A 315 -3.35 -10.88 -6.87
C LEU A 315 -3.48 -10.82 -5.34
N LEU A 316 -2.61 -10.03 -4.73
CA LEU A 316 -2.57 -9.74 -3.31
C LEU A 316 -3.10 -8.33 -3.05
N HIS A 317 -3.76 -8.14 -1.91
CA HIS A 317 -4.03 -6.82 -1.37
C HIS A 317 -2.75 -6.15 -0.88
N GLY A 318 -1.81 -6.93 -0.30
CA GLY A 318 -0.49 -6.48 0.14
C GLY A 318 -0.46 -5.72 1.47
N ASP A 319 -1.62 -5.32 1.98
CA ASP A 319 -1.78 -4.69 3.31
C ASP A 319 -3.10 -5.06 4.00
N LEU A 320 -3.34 -6.36 4.22
CA LEU A 320 -4.57 -6.88 4.85
C LEU A 320 -4.62 -6.64 6.37
N TRP A 321 -4.69 -5.37 6.76
CA TRP A 321 -4.95 -5.00 8.14
C TRP A 321 -6.44 -5.07 8.42
N THR A 322 -6.83 -5.29 9.68
CA THR A 322 -8.26 -5.33 10.06
C THR A 322 -8.98 -4.01 9.82
N THR A 323 -8.25 -2.89 9.80
CA THR A 323 -8.74 -1.56 9.41
C THR A 323 -9.08 -1.45 7.93
N ASN A 324 -8.47 -2.29 7.09
CA ASN A 324 -8.69 -2.33 5.65
C ASN A 324 -9.76 -3.37 5.25
N THR A 325 -10.32 -4.09 6.23
CA THR A 325 -11.35 -5.12 6.02
C THR A 325 -12.65 -4.67 6.65
N LEU A 326 -13.59 -4.20 5.84
CA LEU A 326 -14.88 -3.71 6.30
C LEU A 326 -15.97 -4.78 6.12
N VAL A 327 -16.87 -4.88 7.10
CA VAL A 327 -18.02 -5.79 7.05
C VAL A 327 -19.29 -5.01 7.37
N HIS A 328 -20.27 -5.11 6.47
CA HIS A 328 -21.56 -4.44 6.62
C HIS A 328 -22.72 -5.41 6.42
N PRO A 329 -23.84 -5.23 7.14
CA PRO A 329 -25.05 -5.98 6.88
C PRO A 329 -25.66 -5.57 5.54
N THR A 330 -26.18 -6.56 4.81
CA THR A 330 -26.96 -6.37 3.59
C THR A 330 -28.25 -7.20 3.70
N PRO A 331 -29.25 -6.99 2.83
CA PRO A 331 -30.44 -7.84 2.78
C PRO A 331 -30.13 -9.34 2.56
N ARG A 332 -28.93 -9.67 2.05
CA ARG A 332 -28.48 -11.05 1.78
C ARG A 332 -27.54 -11.60 2.85
N GLY A 333 -27.39 -10.92 3.98
CA GLY A 333 -26.43 -11.25 5.04
C GLY A 333 -25.23 -10.29 5.07
N LEU A 334 -24.13 -10.72 5.67
CA LEU A 334 -22.93 -9.89 5.78
C LEU A 334 -22.15 -9.81 4.46
N MET A 335 -21.66 -8.61 4.13
CA MET A 335 -20.81 -8.34 2.97
C MET A 335 -19.47 -7.80 3.46
N ALA A 336 -18.39 -8.51 3.13
CA ALA A 336 -17.03 -8.02 3.30
C ALA A 336 -16.62 -7.16 2.10
N ARG A 337 -15.87 -6.08 2.36
CA ARG A 337 -15.20 -5.24 1.37
C ARG A 337 -13.78 -4.90 1.82
N LEU A 338 -12.85 -4.84 0.88
CA LEU A 338 -11.46 -4.45 1.11
C LEU A 338 -11.23 -3.02 0.62
N ILE A 339 -10.58 -2.21 1.45
CA ILE A 339 -10.22 -0.81 1.17
C ILE A 339 -8.70 -0.63 1.19
N ASP A 340 -8.22 0.50 0.67
CA ASP A 340 -6.79 0.88 0.71
C ASP A 340 -5.87 -0.08 -0.08
N TRP A 341 -6.14 -0.21 -1.38
CA TRP A 341 -5.40 -1.06 -2.34
C TRP A 341 -4.03 -0.50 -2.77
N ASP A 342 -3.47 0.44 -2.02
CA ASP A 342 -2.20 1.11 -2.34
C ASP A 342 -1.01 0.16 -2.44
N HIS A 343 -1.10 -0.96 -1.72
CA HIS A 343 -0.06 -1.97 -1.60
C HIS A 343 -0.36 -3.24 -2.41
N ALA A 344 -1.40 -3.21 -3.27
CA ALA A 344 -1.73 -4.33 -4.14
C ALA A 344 -0.48 -4.80 -4.91
N ALA A 345 -0.32 -6.11 -5.07
CA ALA A 345 0.84 -6.71 -5.73
C ALA A 345 0.54 -8.14 -6.19
N VAL A 346 1.53 -8.82 -6.76
CA VAL A 346 1.43 -10.23 -7.11
C VAL A 346 2.38 -11.08 -6.28
N GLY A 347 1.94 -12.23 -5.81
CA GLY A 347 2.81 -13.15 -5.09
C GLY A 347 2.06 -14.33 -4.46
N PRO A 348 2.75 -15.07 -3.58
CA PRO A 348 2.16 -16.19 -2.86
C PRO A 348 1.16 -15.69 -1.81
N VAL A 349 0.10 -16.46 -1.60
CA VAL A 349 -0.96 -16.13 -0.62
C VAL A 349 -0.45 -16.01 0.81
N SER A 350 0.72 -16.59 1.08
CA SER A 350 1.35 -16.52 2.40
C SER A 350 1.64 -15.09 2.84
N TYR A 351 1.84 -14.16 1.90
CA TYR A 351 2.05 -12.76 2.23
C TYR A 351 0.78 -12.14 2.84
N ASP A 352 -0.34 -12.20 2.13
CA ASP A 352 -1.61 -11.64 2.62
C ASP A 352 -2.12 -12.36 3.88
N LEU A 353 -2.00 -13.70 3.92
CA LEU A 353 -2.41 -14.48 5.08
C LEU A 353 -1.58 -14.18 6.32
N SER A 354 -0.26 -14.04 6.20
CA SER A 354 0.57 -13.70 7.36
C SER A 354 0.19 -12.32 7.90
N THR A 355 0.06 -11.32 7.00
CA THR A 355 -0.36 -9.97 7.39
C THR A 355 -1.66 -9.99 8.16
N PHE A 356 -2.68 -10.69 7.64
CA PHE A 356 -3.99 -10.78 8.27
C PHE A 356 -3.95 -11.50 9.63
N LEU A 357 -3.32 -12.68 9.69
CA LEU A 357 -3.26 -13.49 10.92
C LEU A 357 -2.53 -12.77 12.06
N TYR A 358 -1.42 -12.06 11.77
CA TYR A 358 -0.68 -11.31 12.79
C TYR A 358 -1.44 -10.10 13.34
N ARG A 359 -2.65 -9.77 12.85
CA ARG A 359 -3.52 -8.77 13.47
C ARG A 359 -4.35 -9.35 14.62
N PHE A 360 -4.55 -10.66 14.66
CA PHE A 360 -5.35 -11.30 15.69
C PHE A 360 -4.47 -11.86 16.82
N PRO A 361 -5.01 -11.98 18.04
CA PRO A 361 -4.38 -12.72 19.13
C PRO A 361 -4.03 -14.15 18.69
N LYS A 362 -2.87 -14.67 19.14
CA LYS A 362 -2.37 -15.99 18.74
C LYS A 362 -3.40 -17.14 18.87
N PRO A 363 -4.24 -17.20 19.93
CA PRO A 363 -5.25 -18.25 20.06
C PRO A 363 -6.33 -18.25 18.95
N GLU A 364 -6.56 -17.10 18.30
CA GLU A 364 -7.59 -16.94 17.28
C GLU A 364 -7.11 -17.37 15.88
N ARG A 365 -5.81 -17.26 15.63
CA ARG A 365 -5.20 -17.50 14.30
C ARG A 365 -5.47 -18.91 13.74
N PRO A 366 -5.49 -20.02 14.52
CA PRO A 366 -5.74 -21.36 14.00
C PRO A 366 -7.10 -21.51 13.32
N TRP A 367 -8.18 -21.03 13.94
CA TRP A 367 -9.51 -21.21 13.36
C TRP A 367 -9.72 -20.30 12.16
N ILE A 368 -9.08 -19.12 12.13
CA ILE A 368 -9.09 -18.19 10.98
C ILE A 368 -8.41 -18.85 9.79
N LEU A 369 -7.22 -19.44 9.99
CA LEU A 369 -6.54 -20.18 8.93
C LEU A 369 -7.35 -21.37 8.45
N GLU A 370 -7.98 -22.09 9.37
CA GLU A 370 -8.83 -23.23 9.02
C GLU A 370 -10.07 -22.80 8.22
N ALA A 371 -10.66 -21.64 8.52
CA ALA A 371 -11.69 -21.05 7.67
C ALA A 371 -11.17 -20.75 6.25
N TYR A 372 -9.94 -20.25 6.12
CA TYR A 372 -9.32 -20.04 4.82
C TYR A 372 -9.07 -21.35 4.07
N ARG A 373 -8.56 -22.39 4.77
CA ARG A 373 -8.36 -23.73 4.20
C ARG A 373 -9.64 -24.28 3.60
N ARG A 374 -10.75 -24.21 4.35
CA ARG A 374 -12.07 -24.62 3.86
C ARG A 374 -12.55 -23.79 2.67
N ALA A 375 -12.28 -22.49 2.67
CA ALA A 375 -12.73 -21.60 1.60
C ALA A 375 -12.00 -21.84 0.27
N VAL A 376 -10.73 -22.25 0.29
CA VAL A 376 -9.97 -22.54 -0.95
C VAL A 376 -10.07 -24.00 -1.42
N ALA A 377 -10.48 -24.92 -0.55
CA ALA A 377 -10.58 -26.35 -0.88
C ALA A 377 -11.48 -26.65 -2.12
N PRO A 378 -12.63 -25.98 -2.34
CA PRO A 378 -13.44 -26.17 -3.55
C PRO A 378 -12.71 -25.82 -4.86
N ALA A 379 -11.69 -24.95 -4.80
CA ALA A 379 -10.82 -24.63 -5.93
C ALA A 379 -9.69 -25.68 -6.12
N GLY A 380 -9.72 -26.79 -5.37
CA GLY A 380 -8.71 -27.85 -5.41
C GLY A 380 -7.43 -27.53 -4.64
N TRP A 381 -7.40 -26.42 -3.89
CA TRP A 381 -6.20 -25.98 -3.19
C TRP A 381 -6.06 -26.69 -1.85
N HIS A 382 -4.84 -27.14 -1.57
CA HIS A 382 -4.48 -27.79 -0.32
C HIS A 382 -3.28 -27.05 0.27
N LEU A 383 -3.51 -26.35 1.39
CA LEU A 383 -2.42 -25.65 2.06
C LEU A 383 -1.48 -26.65 2.75
N PRO A 384 -0.16 -26.39 2.79
CA PRO A 384 0.80 -27.19 3.53
C PRO A 384 0.46 -27.39 5.02
N PRO A 385 1.09 -28.38 5.69
CA PRO A 385 1.06 -28.49 7.14
C PRO A 385 1.46 -27.19 7.86
N THR A 386 0.92 -26.97 9.07
CA THR A 386 1.12 -25.77 9.88
C THR A 386 2.58 -25.37 10.06
N TRP A 387 3.46 -26.32 10.39
CA TRP A 387 4.88 -26.05 10.60
C TRP A 387 5.59 -25.50 9.34
N LEU A 388 5.18 -25.95 8.15
CA LEU A 388 5.68 -25.40 6.88
C LEU A 388 5.11 -24.02 6.59
N LEU A 389 3.82 -23.81 6.89
CA LEU A 389 3.17 -22.51 6.76
C LEU A 389 3.84 -21.45 7.64
N ASN A 390 4.19 -21.80 8.88
CA ASN A 390 4.91 -20.90 9.77
C ASN A 390 6.23 -20.41 9.14
N VAL A 391 6.98 -21.30 8.47
CA VAL A 391 8.23 -20.89 7.79
C VAL A 391 7.98 -19.90 6.65
N VAL A 392 6.95 -20.12 5.81
CA VAL A 392 6.66 -19.19 4.70
C VAL A 392 6.00 -17.89 5.19
N PHE A 393 5.23 -17.91 6.27
CA PHE A 393 4.69 -16.71 6.93
C PHE A 393 5.80 -15.87 7.55
N GLU A 394 6.72 -16.48 8.29
CA GLU A 394 7.91 -15.79 8.80
C GLU A 394 8.73 -15.18 7.67
N THR A 395 8.89 -15.90 6.56
CA THR A 395 9.65 -15.40 5.40
C THR A 395 9.02 -14.14 4.82
N ALA A 396 7.69 -14.07 4.75
CA ALA A 396 6.98 -12.85 4.37
C ALA A 396 7.22 -11.71 5.37
N GLU A 397 7.18 -11.97 6.68
CA GLU A 397 7.48 -10.95 7.70
C GLU A 397 8.93 -10.45 7.62
N TYR A 398 9.89 -11.34 7.41
CA TYR A 398 11.28 -10.95 7.22
C TYR A 398 11.49 -10.09 5.98
N ALA A 399 10.76 -10.38 4.89
CA ALA A 399 10.77 -9.53 3.71
C ALA A 399 10.26 -8.11 4.02
N ARG A 400 9.17 -7.99 4.80
CA ARG A 400 8.63 -6.69 5.25
C ARG A 400 9.61 -5.95 6.15
N TYR A 401 10.22 -6.63 7.12
CA TYR A 401 11.16 -6.02 8.05
C TYR A 401 12.43 -5.55 7.33
N ALA A 402 12.96 -6.37 6.42
CA ALA A 402 14.08 -5.97 5.56
C ALA A 402 13.71 -4.75 4.72
N ASN A 403 12.53 -4.73 4.10
CA ASN A 403 12.05 -3.57 3.36
C ASN A 403 11.95 -2.31 4.24
N ARG A 404 11.49 -2.45 5.49
CA ARG A 404 11.34 -1.31 6.42
C ARG A 404 12.67 -0.74 6.92
N ILE A 405 13.78 -1.48 6.78
CA ILE A 405 15.14 -0.99 7.07
C ILE A 405 15.66 -0.05 5.96
N ILE A 406 15.29 -0.29 4.71
CA ILE A 406 15.87 0.36 3.52
C ILE A 406 15.74 1.88 3.61
N TRP A 407 14.52 2.40 3.76
CA TRP A 407 14.27 3.84 3.69
C TRP A 407 14.86 4.64 4.86
N PRO A 408 14.75 4.18 6.13
CA PRO A 408 15.50 4.78 7.23
C PRO A 408 17.02 4.83 6.99
N ALA A 409 17.61 3.75 6.45
CA ALA A 409 19.04 3.71 6.15
C ALA A 409 19.43 4.68 5.02
N VAL A 410 18.61 4.79 3.97
CA VAL A 410 18.80 5.79 2.91
C VAL A 410 18.72 7.21 3.47
N ALA A 411 17.75 7.51 4.33
CA ALA A 411 17.61 8.83 4.94
C ALA A 411 18.82 9.20 5.82
N LEU A 412 19.40 8.24 6.54
CA LEU A 412 20.64 8.44 7.30
C LEU A 412 21.85 8.74 6.39
N LEU A 413 21.95 8.06 5.25
CA LEU A 413 23.05 8.23 4.29
C LEU A 413 22.96 9.56 3.55
N GLU A 414 21.80 9.89 3.01
CA GLU A 414 21.61 11.02 2.08
C GLU A 414 21.25 12.32 2.81
N GLN A 415 20.50 12.23 3.91
CA GLN A 415 19.89 13.40 4.57
C GLN A 415 20.37 13.60 6.00
N ARG A 416 21.19 12.68 6.54
CA ARG A 416 21.62 12.68 7.95
C ARG A 416 20.45 12.73 8.93
N ALA A 417 19.32 12.14 8.54
CA ALA A 417 18.09 12.32 9.26
C ALA A 417 18.05 11.42 10.51
N ALA A 418 18.16 12.03 11.69
CA ALA A 418 18.29 11.31 12.97
C ALA A 418 17.14 10.31 13.24
N TRP A 419 15.93 10.62 12.78
CA TRP A 419 14.76 9.74 12.88
C TRP A 419 14.99 8.36 12.24
N GLY A 420 15.95 8.23 11.33
CA GLY A 420 16.28 6.94 10.71
C GLY A 420 16.73 5.91 11.75
N PHE A 421 17.50 6.30 12.77
CA PHE A 421 17.90 5.36 13.83
C PHE A 421 16.73 4.96 14.74
N GLU A 422 15.78 5.87 14.98
CA GLU A 422 14.56 5.55 15.75
C GLU A 422 13.73 4.49 15.03
N GLN A 423 13.59 4.60 13.71
CA GLN A 423 12.91 3.62 12.87
C GLN A 423 13.68 2.29 12.78
N LEU A 424 15.01 2.31 12.69
CA LEU A 424 15.81 1.07 12.74
C LEU A 424 15.66 0.34 14.08
N ALA A 425 15.61 1.09 15.19
CA ALA A 425 15.38 0.52 16.51
C ALA A 425 13.97 -0.08 16.65
N GLU A 426 12.99 0.49 15.95
CA GLU A 426 11.65 -0.06 15.89
C GLU A 426 11.61 -1.40 15.13
N VAL A 427 12.28 -1.49 13.98
CA VAL A 427 12.37 -2.75 13.24
C VAL A 427 13.10 -3.83 14.05
N GLU A 428 14.14 -3.48 14.80
CA GLU A 428 14.80 -4.42 15.72
C GLU A 428 13.81 -5.01 16.74
N ARG A 429 12.98 -4.18 17.36
CA ARG A 429 11.95 -4.65 18.30
C ARG A 429 10.95 -5.60 17.63
N TRP A 430 10.63 -5.38 16.36
CA TRP A 430 9.75 -6.29 15.62
C TRP A 430 10.41 -7.64 15.35
N PHE A 431 11.72 -7.67 15.06
CA PHE A 431 12.46 -8.92 14.98
C PHE A 431 12.48 -9.68 16.31
N ASP A 432 12.51 -8.99 17.44
CA ASP A 432 12.46 -9.60 18.79
C ASP A 432 11.07 -10.11 19.16
N ALA A 433 10.03 -9.38 18.74
CA ALA A 433 8.64 -9.72 19.03
C ALA A 433 8.04 -10.73 18.06
N LEU A 434 8.71 -11.05 16.95
CA LEU A 434 8.19 -11.98 15.95
C LEU A 434 8.14 -13.40 16.53
N GLU A 435 6.92 -13.84 16.79
CA GLU A 435 6.59 -15.22 17.11
C GLU A 435 6.06 -15.96 15.88
N LEU A 436 5.99 -17.29 15.98
CA LEU A 436 5.27 -18.11 15.01
C LEU A 436 3.83 -17.60 14.85
N ALA A 437 3.37 -17.51 13.61
CA ALA A 437 2.02 -17.08 13.30
C ALA A 437 1.01 -18.03 13.97
N LEU A 438 1.24 -19.33 13.88
CA LEU A 438 0.39 -20.38 14.45
C LEU A 438 1.09 -21.06 15.64
N PRO A 439 0.35 -21.57 16.63
CA PRO A 439 0.91 -22.44 17.66
C PRO A 439 1.52 -23.71 17.02
N ASP A 440 2.49 -24.30 17.74
CA ASP A 440 3.17 -25.54 17.33
C ASP A 440 2.24 -26.75 17.28
#